data_AF-A0A8X6JYR9-F1
#
_entry.id   AF-A0A8X6JYR9-F1
#
_cell.length_a   1.000
_cell.length_b   1.000
_cell.length_c   1.000
_cell.angle_alpha   90.00
_cell.angle_beta   90.00
_cell.angle_gamma   90.00
#
_symmetry.space_group_name_H-M   'P 1'
#
loop_
_entity.id
_entity.type
_entity.pdbx_description
1 polymer ?
#
loop_
_entity_poly.entity_id
_entity_poly.type
_entity_poly.pdbx_seq_one_letter_code
_entity_poly.pdbx_strand_id
1 'polypeptide(L)'
;VLEDESRLPCAILYREIRQRCYGVLFNCFVPPYSVGNPGKTRSGDSIIIEEWCAYQGNFMDKPEYVKPLPLKNLSGARNVVPKIEDLWFKLSSREKLRVFWHILQIPMKFDLLADLPNDHIVLACTLSSLIGGLESSPLIQPLEVAVFVAQALWNKKIKELLNLPIPWLDADAVNLCTLFLCGVSTMFLVSSTCGSPIPIIHIMPWRYFDGKLFHHLLNKARIKPSVNELCKNQRTTVKKFYKLLRVVTSNSSYDVDQYPWGNVLKDFER
;
A
#
# COMPACT_ATOMS: atom_id res chain seq x y z
N VAL A 1 -21.92 6.53 -5.80
CA VAL A 1 -20.56 6.37 -5.26
C VAL A 1 -20.64 5.23 -4.24
N LEU A 2 -19.88 4.15 -4.43
CA LEU A 2 -19.91 2.94 -3.57
C LEU A 2 -19.05 3.11 -2.30
N GLU A 3 -18.72 4.35 -1.94
CA GLU A 3 -17.98 4.65 -0.73
C GLU A 3 -19.00 4.75 0.41
N ASP A 4 -18.83 3.91 1.42
CA ASP A 4 -19.51 4.04 2.72
C ASP A 4 -19.19 5.41 3.33
N GLU A 5 -20.21 6.15 3.75
CA GLU A 5 -20.07 7.49 4.33
C GLU A 5 -19.18 7.52 5.59
N SER A 6 -18.93 6.37 6.21
CA SER A 6 -18.10 6.25 7.42
C SER A 6 -16.59 6.25 7.17
N ARG A 7 -16.12 6.01 5.94
CA ARG A 7 -14.69 5.85 5.63
C ARG A 7 -14.19 6.95 4.71
N LEU A 8 -12.93 7.31 4.89
CA LEU A 8 -12.29 8.35 4.07
C LEU A 8 -12.23 7.92 2.59
N PRO A 9 -12.61 8.81 1.66
CA PRO A 9 -12.53 8.54 0.23
C PRO A 9 -11.13 8.16 -0.25
N CYS A 10 -11.06 7.19 -1.17
CA CYS A 10 -9.80 6.68 -1.72
C CYS A 10 -9.00 7.81 -2.40
N ALA A 11 -9.71 8.73 -3.05
CA ALA A 11 -9.14 9.89 -3.71
C ALA A 11 -8.32 10.76 -2.76
N ILE A 12 -8.81 10.98 -1.54
CA ILE A 12 -8.13 11.79 -0.52
C ILE A 12 -7.00 10.98 0.12
N LEU A 13 -7.29 9.73 0.51
CA LEU A 13 -6.34 8.85 1.20
C LEU A 13 -4.99 8.75 0.49
N TYR A 14 -5.02 8.49 -0.82
CA TYR A 14 -3.80 8.27 -1.61
C TYR A 14 -3.28 9.54 -2.29
N ARG A 15 -3.90 10.70 -2.03
CA ARG A 15 -3.55 11.99 -2.69
C ARG A 15 -2.10 12.37 -2.44
N GLU A 16 -1.63 12.28 -1.20
CA GLU A 16 -0.25 12.71 -0.90
C GLU A 16 0.80 11.87 -1.66
N ILE A 17 0.52 10.58 -1.86
CA ILE A 17 1.39 9.69 -2.64
C ILE A 17 1.42 10.17 -4.10
N ARG A 18 0.26 10.49 -4.68
CA ARG A 18 0.17 11.05 -6.05
C ARG A 18 0.91 12.39 -6.16
N GLN A 19 0.74 13.28 -5.19
CA GLN A 19 1.45 14.57 -5.15
C GLN A 19 2.98 14.40 -5.13
N ARG A 20 3.49 13.41 -4.40
CA ARG A 20 4.92 13.07 -4.41
C ARG A 20 5.37 12.48 -5.75
N CYS A 21 4.53 11.65 -6.40
CA CYS A 21 4.79 11.20 -7.76
C CYS A 21 4.93 12.38 -8.73
N TYR A 22 4.04 13.36 -8.67
CA TYR A 22 4.12 14.57 -9.50
C TYR A 22 5.45 15.30 -9.31
N GLY A 23 5.93 15.40 -8.06
CA GLY A 23 7.24 16.00 -7.78
C GLY A 23 8.40 15.28 -8.49
N VAL A 24 8.38 13.95 -8.54
CA VAL A 24 9.40 13.17 -9.25
C VAL A 24 9.24 13.33 -10.76
N LEU A 25 8.02 13.19 -11.28
CA LEU A 25 7.73 13.26 -12.72
C LEU A 25 8.12 14.61 -13.33
N PHE A 26 7.88 15.71 -12.60
CA PHE A 26 8.23 17.06 -13.03
C PHE A 26 9.62 17.52 -12.57
N ASN A 27 10.48 16.63 -12.07
CA ASN A 27 11.83 16.95 -11.61
C ASN A 27 11.89 18.08 -10.56
N CYS A 28 10.87 18.20 -9.69
CA CYS A 28 10.74 19.25 -8.69
C CYS A 28 11.79 19.17 -7.56
N PHE A 29 12.54 18.06 -7.50
CA PHE A 29 13.53 17.77 -6.45
C PHE A 29 14.98 17.89 -6.94
N VAL A 30 15.16 18.27 -8.21
CA VAL A 30 16.47 18.39 -8.85
C VAL A 30 17.00 19.83 -8.64
N PRO A 31 18.30 20.02 -8.38
CA PRO A 31 18.89 21.36 -8.21
C PRO A 31 18.50 22.34 -9.34
N PRO A 32 18.19 23.61 -9.02
CA PRO A 32 18.46 24.29 -7.74
C PRO A 32 17.42 24.05 -6.63
N TYR A 33 16.42 23.21 -6.86
CA TYR A 33 15.32 22.99 -5.92
C TYR A 33 15.69 21.99 -4.82
N SER A 34 15.15 22.20 -3.61
CA SER A 34 15.36 21.31 -2.48
C SER A 34 14.17 20.39 -2.29
N VAL A 35 14.42 19.24 -1.68
CA VAL A 35 13.39 18.23 -1.45
C VAL A 35 12.31 18.70 -0.46
N GLY A 36 12.61 19.74 0.33
CA GLY A 36 11.68 20.39 1.26
C GLY A 36 10.80 21.48 0.65
N ASN A 37 11.06 21.94 -0.57
CA ASN A 37 10.25 22.95 -1.26
C ASN A 37 10.09 22.62 -2.75
N PRO A 38 9.42 21.50 -3.09
CA PRO A 38 9.13 21.17 -4.46
C PRO A 38 8.04 22.08 -5.02
N GLY A 39 8.12 22.38 -6.31
CA GLY A 39 7.00 23.02 -7.00
C GLY A 39 7.38 24.14 -7.94
N LYS A 40 8.65 24.26 -8.35
CA LYS A 40 9.03 25.15 -9.45
C LYS A 40 9.59 24.34 -10.63
N THR A 41 9.14 24.66 -11.85
CA THR A 41 9.73 24.15 -13.09
C THR A 41 11.17 24.66 -13.25
N ARG A 42 11.92 24.20 -14.25
CA ARG A 42 13.24 24.78 -14.58
C ARG A 42 13.19 26.29 -14.89
N SER A 43 12.03 26.81 -15.32
CA SER A 43 11.77 28.23 -15.57
C SER A 43 11.32 29.02 -14.32
N GLY A 44 11.07 28.36 -13.19
CA GLY A 44 10.65 28.99 -11.93
C GLY A 44 9.13 29.03 -11.70
N ASP A 45 8.34 28.49 -12.64
CA ASP A 45 6.87 28.50 -12.59
C ASP A 45 6.33 27.48 -11.60
N SER A 46 5.25 27.83 -10.91
CA SER A 46 4.59 26.91 -9.97
C SER A 46 3.92 25.76 -10.71
N ILE A 47 4.23 24.51 -10.32
CA ILE A 47 3.54 23.34 -10.88
C ILE A 47 2.24 23.10 -10.11
N ILE A 48 1.13 23.14 -10.84
CA ILE A 48 -0.21 22.87 -10.34
C ILE A 48 -0.81 21.78 -11.22
N ILE A 49 -1.36 20.75 -10.59
CA ILE A 49 -1.99 19.61 -11.24
C ILE A 49 -3.49 19.69 -10.97
N GLU A 50 -4.27 19.51 -12.02
CA GLU A 50 -5.73 19.40 -11.94
C GLU A 50 -6.10 17.93 -11.72
N GLU A 51 -6.58 17.59 -10.52
CA GLU A 51 -7.15 16.27 -10.22
C GLU A 51 -8.68 16.30 -10.36
N TRP A 52 -9.23 15.36 -11.12
CA TRP A 52 -10.66 15.12 -11.22
C TRP A 52 -10.99 13.86 -10.43
N CYS A 53 -11.56 14.02 -9.24
CA CYS A 53 -11.86 12.92 -8.33
C CYS A 53 -13.28 13.08 -7.78
N ALA A 54 -14.11 12.05 -7.94
CA ALA A 54 -15.43 12.01 -7.32
C ALA A 54 -15.32 11.37 -5.94
N TYR A 55 -15.90 12.02 -4.94
CA TYR A 55 -16.07 11.48 -3.59
C TYR A 55 -17.16 12.26 -2.83
N GLN A 56 -17.50 11.84 -1.61
CA GLN A 56 -18.50 12.56 -0.81
C GLN A 56 -18.06 14.02 -0.55
N GLY A 57 -18.82 14.97 -1.05
CA GLY A 57 -18.49 16.40 -1.00
C GLY A 57 -17.75 16.95 -2.22
N ASN A 58 -17.38 16.11 -3.19
CA ASN A 58 -16.85 16.54 -4.50
C ASN A 58 -17.53 15.77 -5.66
N PHE A 59 -18.41 16.46 -6.39
CA PHE A 59 -19.14 15.91 -7.53
C PHE A 59 -18.40 16.03 -8.87
N MET A 60 -17.13 16.46 -8.86
CA MET A 60 -16.30 16.72 -10.05
C MET A 60 -16.83 17.86 -10.94
N ASP A 61 -17.51 18.86 -10.39
CA ASP A 61 -17.93 20.04 -11.15
C ASP A 61 -16.74 20.92 -11.56
N LYS A 62 -15.66 20.89 -10.78
CA LYS A 62 -14.40 21.60 -11.01
C LYS A 62 -13.22 20.70 -10.60
N PRO A 63 -12.03 20.88 -11.21
CA PRO A 63 -10.85 20.15 -10.77
C PRO A 63 -10.38 20.64 -9.40
N GLU A 64 -9.78 19.74 -8.64
CA GLU A 64 -9.00 20.11 -7.47
C GLU A 64 -7.56 20.40 -7.88
N TYR A 65 -7.04 21.54 -7.44
CA TYR A 65 -5.69 21.97 -7.75
C TYR A 65 -4.71 21.50 -6.69
N VAL A 66 -3.87 20.53 -7.05
CA VAL A 66 -2.87 19.96 -6.14
C VAL A 66 -1.46 20.34 -6.57
N LYS A 67 -0.58 20.50 -5.59
CA LYS A 67 0.84 20.80 -5.81
C LYS A 67 1.71 19.60 -5.44
N PRO A 68 2.91 19.46 -6.04
CA PRO A 68 3.88 18.48 -5.58
C PRO A 68 4.16 18.63 -4.07
N LEU A 69 4.23 17.50 -3.36
CA LEU A 69 4.57 17.48 -1.94
C LEU A 69 6.05 17.11 -1.72
N PRO A 70 6.67 17.62 -0.64
CA PRO A 70 8.05 17.27 -0.30
C PRO A 70 8.20 15.78 0.02
N LEU A 71 9.41 15.26 -0.23
CA LEU A 71 9.81 13.95 0.28
C LEU A 71 10.55 14.17 1.61
N LYS A 72 10.07 13.53 2.67
CA LYS A 72 10.68 13.61 4.00
C LYS A 72 11.76 12.54 4.14
N ASN A 73 12.66 12.73 5.12
CA ASN A 73 13.66 11.75 5.57
C ASN A 73 14.75 11.37 4.54
N LEU A 74 15.14 12.30 3.67
CA LEU A 74 16.34 12.17 2.84
C LEU A 74 17.58 12.67 3.61
N SER A 75 18.09 11.88 4.55
CA SER A 75 19.34 12.20 5.27
C SER A 75 20.50 11.33 4.75
N GLY A 76 21.56 11.94 4.20
CA GLY A 76 22.82 11.25 3.82
C GLY A 76 23.34 11.56 2.40
N ALA A 77 24.61 11.21 2.14
CA ALA A 77 25.39 11.62 0.95
C ALA A 77 24.96 11.02 -0.42
N ARG A 78 24.02 10.06 -0.46
CA ARG A 78 23.50 9.42 -1.69
C ARG A 78 22.02 9.72 -1.97
N ASN A 79 21.40 10.63 -1.22
CA ASN A 79 19.95 10.83 -1.20
C ASN A 79 19.48 12.09 -1.96
N VAL A 80 19.92 12.23 -3.21
CA VAL A 80 19.34 13.19 -4.16
C VAL A 80 18.31 12.43 -4.98
N VAL A 81 17.10 12.99 -5.16
CA VAL A 81 16.18 12.44 -6.15
C VAL A 81 16.79 12.69 -7.53
N PRO A 82 17.16 11.65 -8.27
CA PRO A 82 17.75 11.81 -9.59
C PRO A 82 16.76 12.49 -10.54
N LYS A 83 17.27 13.02 -11.65
CA LYS A 83 16.41 13.40 -12.76
C LYS A 83 15.63 12.16 -13.24
N ILE A 84 14.42 12.36 -13.73
CA ILE A 84 13.53 11.29 -14.20
C ILE A 84 14.23 10.39 -15.25
N GLU A 85 15.04 10.96 -16.13
CA GLU A 85 15.76 10.21 -17.16
C GLU A 85 16.84 9.30 -16.53
N ASP A 86 17.56 9.81 -15.54
CA ASP A 86 18.56 9.03 -14.81
C ASP A 86 17.89 7.93 -13.97
N LEU A 87 16.77 8.27 -13.32
CA LEU A 87 15.94 7.32 -12.56
C LEU A 87 15.52 6.14 -13.43
N TRP A 88 15.00 6.41 -14.62
CA TRP A 88 14.42 5.37 -15.47
C TRP A 88 15.47 4.54 -16.21
N PHE A 89 16.52 5.18 -16.71
CA PHE A 89 17.44 4.54 -17.66
C PHE A 89 18.81 4.19 -17.06
N LYS A 90 19.21 4.76 -15.93
CA LYS A 90 20.56 4.56 -15.37
C LYS A 90 20.57 3.84 -14.02
N LEU A 91 19.53 4.00 -13.21
CA LEU A 91 19.49 3.39 -11.88
C LEU A 91 19.13 1.90 -11.89
N SER A 92 19.71 1.17 -10.95
CA SER A 92 19.38 -0.22 -10.69
C SER A 92 17.98 -0.39 -10.11
N SER A 93 17.42 -1.60 -10.20
CA SER A 93 16.10 -1.91 -9.60
C SER A 93 16.04 -1.59 -8.10
N ARG A 94 17.13 -1.81 -7.35
CA ARG A 94 17.19 -1.52 -5.91
C ARG A 94 17.17 -0.01 -5.62
N GLU A 95 17.84 0.79 -6.44
CA GLU A 95 17.81 2.25 -6.31
C GLU A 95 16.45 2.83 -6.72
N LYS A 96 15.85 2.32 -7.80
CA LYS A 96 14.47 2.65 -8.18
C LYS A 96 13.47 2.29 -7.06
N LEU A 97 13.64 1.13 -6.43
CA LEU A 97 12.80 0.70 -5.30
C LEU A 97 12.97 1.62 -4.07
N ARG A 98 14.15 2.21 -3.89
CA ARG A 98 14.39 3.20 -2.82
C ARG A 98 13.60 4.49 -3.08
N VAL A 99 13.58 4.98 -4.31
CA VAL A 99 12.73 6.13 -4.69
C VAL A 99 11.25 5.80 -4.51
N PHE A 100 10.83 4.60 -4.92
CA PHE A 100 9.48 4.08 -4.68
C PHE A 100 9.12 4.18 -3.19
N TRP A 101 9.96 3.66 -2.31
CA TRP A 101 9.76 3.72 -0.86
C TRP A 101 9.68 5.17 -0.32
N HIS A 102 10.54 6.08 -0.80
CA HIS A 102 10.51 7.49 -0.40
C HIS A 102 9.23 8.21 -0.83
N ILE A 103 8.65 7.87 -1.99
CA ILE A 103 7.36 8.44 -2.43
C ILE A 103 6.24 8.02 -1.49
N LEU A 104 6.26 6.77 -0.99
CA LEU A 104 5.20 6.25 -0.14
C LEU A 104 5.15 6.88 1.25
N GLN A 105 6.30 7.24 1.83
CA GLN A 105 6.40 7.78 3.21
C GLN A 105 5.69 6.89 4.26
N ILE A 106 5.74 5.57 4.06
CA ILE A 106 5.13 4.57 4.94
C ILE A 106 6.03 4.22 6.14
N PRO A 107 5.47 3.70 7.25
CA PRO A 107 6.26 3.34 8.43
C PRO A 107 7.29 2.23 8.20
N MET A 108 7.00 1.30 7.28
CA MET A 108 7.84 0.14 6.99
C MET A 108 9.27 0.55 6.60
N LYS A 109 10.29 -0.13 7.14
CA LYS A 109 11.70 0.12 6.80
C LYS A 109 12.04 -0.35 5.38
N PHE A 110 12.93 0.39 4.71
CA PHE A 110 13.39 0.04 3.35
C PHE A 110 14.04 -1.34 3.27
N ASP A 111 14.89 -1.74 4.23
CA ASP A 111 15.60 -3.03 4.15
C ASP A 111 14.63 -4.21 4.22
N LEU A 112 13.57 -4.11 5.04
CA LEU A 112 12.51 -5.12 5.09
C LEU A 112 11.75 -5.21 3.77
N LEU A 113 11.43 -4.06 3.15
CA LEU A 113 10.80 -4.01 1.84
C LEU A 113 11.69 -4.61 0.75
N ALA A 114 12.99 -4.30 0.75
CA ALA A 114 13.95 -4.76 -0.25
C ALA A 114 14.19 -6.27 -0.19
N ASP A 115 13.98 -6.89 0.97
CA ASP A 115 14.16 -8.33 1.19
C ASP A 115 12.85 -9.14 0.99
N LEU A 116 11.73 -8.48 0.70
CA LEU A 116 10.47 -9.16 0.38
C LEU A 116 10.52 -9.80 -1.02
N PRO A 117 9.89 -10.97 -1.20
CA PRO A 117 9.61 -11.47 -2.54
C PRO A 117 8.76 -10.48 -3.32
N ASN A 118 9.08 -10.25 -4.60
CA ASN A 118 8.43 -9.25 -5.46
C ASN A 118 6.90 -9.29 -5.42
N ASP A 119 6.30 -10.50 -5.40
CA ASP A 119 4.86 -10.70 -5.39
C ASP A 119 4.15 -10.13 -4.15
N HIS A 120 4.88 -9.84 -3.06
CA HIS A 120 4.30 -9.32 -1.81
C HIS A 120 4.55 -7.83 -1.60
N ILE A 121 5.39 -7.19 -2.42
CA ILE A 121 5.77 -5.79 -2.23
C ILE A 121 4.55 -4.86 -2.28
N VAL A 122 3.71 -5.00 -3.32
CA VAL A 122 2.55 -4.11 -3.49
C VAL A 122 1.54 -4.29 -2.37
N LEU A 123 1.26 -5.54 -1.98
CA LEU A 123 0.39 -5.82 -0.83
C LEU A 123 0.95 -5.21 0.45
N ALA A 124 2.25 -5.41 0.72
CA ALA A 124 2.86 -4.93 1.94
C ALA A 124 2.87 -3.40 2.05
N CYS A 125 3.22 -2.72 0.96
CA CYS A 125 3.19 -1.26 0.90
C CYS A 125 1.76 -0.70 1.01
N THR A 126 0.79 -1.35 0.37
CA THR A 126 -0.63 -0.93 0.44
C THR A 126 -1.16 -1.05 1.87
N LEU A 127 -0.93 -2.19 2.53
CA LEU A 127 -1.34 -2.39 3.91
C LEU A 127 -0.58 -1.47 4.87
N SER A 128 0.73 -1.29 4.70
CA SER A 128 1.51 -0.36 5.52
C SER A 128 1.01 1.09 5.39
N SER A 129 0.55 1.49 4.19
CA SER A 129 -0.09 2.79 3.98
C SER A 129 -1.44 2.90 4.73
N LEU A 130 -2.26 1.85 4.68
CA LEU A 130 -3.55 1.82 5.37
C LEU A 130 -3.41 1.79 6.90
N ILE A 131 -2.37 1.15 7.42
CA ILE A 131 -2.06 1.14 8.85
C ILE A 131 -1.48 2.49 9.29
N GLY A 132 -0.61 3.10 8.47
CA GLY A 132 -0.04 4.42 8.74
C GLY A 132 -1.09 5.53 8.79
N GLY A 133 -2.14 5.41 7.96
CA GLY A 133 -3.30 6.30 7.95
C GLY A 133 -2.96 7.76 7.67
N LEU A 134 -3.95 8.64 7.85
CA LEU A 134 -3.76 10.09 7.92
C LEU A 134 -3.69 10.50 9.39
N GLU A 135 -2.72 11.35 9.72
CA GLU A 135 -2.58 11.95 11.06
C GLU A 135 -2.65 10.97 12.24
N SER A 136 -2.11 9.75 12.05
CA SER A 136 -1.78 8.75 13.10
C SER A 136 -2.89 7.78 13.54
N SER A 137 -4.02 7.68 12.82
CA SER A 137 -5.01 6.61 13.05
C SER A 137 -5.02 5.58 11.92
N PRO A 138 -4.89 4.26 12.23
CA PRO A 138 -5.08 3.21 11.23
C PRO A 138 -6.48 3.24 10.60
N LEU A 139 -6.55 2.96 9.30
CA LEU A 139 -7.81 2.90 8.53
C LEU A 139 -8.37 1.49 8.39
N ILE A 140 -7.60 0.49 8.82
CA ILE A 140 -7.97 -0.91 8.83
C ILE A 140 -7.66 -1.52 10.20
N GLN A 141 -8.44 -2.50 10.59
CA GLN A 141 -8.30 -3.20 11.87
C GLN A 141 -7.22 -4.30 11.78
N PRO A 142 -6.60 -4.69 12.91
CA PRO A 142 -5.58 -5.74 12.92
C PRO A 142 -6.06 -7.07 12.36
N LEU A 143 -7.31 -7.46 12.63
CA LEU A 143 -7.90 -8.69 12.08
C LEU A 143 -7.96 -8.65 10.55
N GLU A 144 -8.31 -7.50 9.98
CA GLU A 144 -8.38 -7.29 8.53
C GLU A 144 -6.99 -7.39 7.91
N VAL A 145 -5.97 -6.77 8.53
CA VAL A 145 -4.56 -6.90 8.13
C VAL A 145 -4.14 -8.37 8.08
N ALA A 146 -4.43 -9.13 9.14
CA ALA A 146 -4.12 -10.56 9.20
C ALA A 146 -4.81 -11.33 8.06
N VAL A 147 -6.08 -11.05 7.78
CA VAL A 147 -6.80 -11.71 6.69
C VAL A 147 -6.20 -11.37 5.32
N PHE A 148 -5.81 -10.11 5.07
CA PHE A 148 -5.10 -9.72 3.85
C PHE A 148 -3.77 -10.45 3.69
N VAL A 149 -2.98 -10.55 4.76
CA VAL A 149 -1.71 -11.29 4.76
C VAL A 149 -1.95 -12.78 4.50
N ALA A 150 -2.95 -13.39 5.12
CA ALA A 150 -3.25 -14.81 4.96
C ALA A 150 -3.70 -15.16 3.53
N GLN A 151 -4.62 -14.40 2.93
CA GLN A 151 -5.09 -14.68 1.56
C GLN A 151 -3.96 -14.59 0.52
N ALA A 152 -2.97 -13.73 0.76
CA ALA A 152 -1.84 -13.53 -0.15
C ALA A 152 -0.94 -14.76 -0.24
N LEU A 153 -0.92 -15.55 0.83
CA LEU A 153 -0.10 -16.75 0.96
C LEU A 153 -0.85 -18.02 0.55
N TRP A 154 -2.16 -17.93 0.27
CA TRP A 154 -2.93 -19.06 -0.23
C TRP A 154 -2.47 -19.44 -1.64
N ASN A 155 -2.23 -20.75 -1.84
CA ASN A 155 -2.12 -21.30 -3.18
C ASN A 155 -3.52 -21.45 -3.80
N LYS A 156 -3.95 -20.39 -4.48
CA LYS A 156 -5.30 -20.25 -5.06
C LYS A 156 -5.50 -21.23 -6.22
N LYS A 157 -6.22 -22.33 -5.99
CA LYS A 157 -6.71 -23.20 -7.07
C LYS A 157 -8.07 -22.71 -7.53
N ILE A 158 -8.27 -22.57 -8.84
CA ILE A 158 -9.53 -22.09 -9.44
C ILE A 158 -10.75 -22.87 -8.90
N LYS A 159 -10.65 -24.21 -8.87
CA LYS A 159 -11.72 -25.08 -8.33
C LYS A 159 -12.05 -24.80 -6.86
N GLU A 160 -11.05 -24.45 -6.05
CA GLU A 160 -11.29 -24.10 -4.64
C GLU A 160 -12.01 -22.75 -4.54
N LEU A 161 -11.57 -21.73 -5.29
CA LEU A 161 -12.17 -20.40 -5.30
C LEU A 161 -13.64 -20.39 -5.76
N LEU A 162 -13.95 -21.17 -6.81
CA LEU A 162 -15.32 -21.30 -7.32
C LEU A 162 -16.29 -21.81 -6.25
N ASN A 163 -15.85 -22.77 -5.45
CA ASN A 163 -16.67 -23.43 -4.43
C ASN A 163 -16.61 -22.76 -3.05
N LEU A 164 -15.97 -21.60 -2.90
CA LEU A 164 -15.94 -20.90 -1.61
C LEU A 164 -17.35 -20.41 -1.24
N PRO A 165 -17.87 -20.78 -0.06
CA PRO A 165 -19.17 -20.30 0.39
C PRO A 165 -19.05 -18.84 0.86
N ILE A 166 -19.90 -17.97 0.31
CA ILE A 166 -20.16 -16.63 0.84
C ILE A 166 -21.63 -16.61 1.25
N PRO A 167 -21.95 -16.86 2.53
CA PRO A 167 -23.33 -16.96 2.98
C PRO A 167 -24.08 -15.62 2.90
N TRP A 168 -23.38 -14.49 3.04
CA TRP A 168 -23.91 -13.15 2.81
C TRP A 168 -22.79 -12.21 2.34
N LEU A 169 -23.18 -11.15 1.64
CA LEU A 169 -22.27 -10.09 1.20
C LEU A 169 -22.28 -8.96 2.24
N ASP A 170 -21.18 -8.82 2.97
CA ASP A 170 -20.90 -7.67 3.83
C ASP A 170 -20.38 -6.45 3.05
N ALA A 171 -21.08 -5.31 3.18
CA ALA A 171 -20.70 -4.04 2.58
C ALA A 171 -19.35 -3.51 3.11
N ASP A 172 -19.05 -3.72 4.39
CA ASP A 172 -17.77 -3.33 4.99
C ASP A 172 -16.61 -4.07 4.32
N ALA A 173 -16.76 -5.37 4.12
CA ALA A 173 -15.76 -6.19 3.46
C ALA A 173 -15.54 -5.73 2.00
N VAL A 174 -16.62 -5.37 1.28
CA VAL A 174 -16.52 -4.82 -0.08
C VAL A 174 -15.78 -3.48 -0.07
N ASN A 175 -16.09 -2.59 0.87
CA ASN A 175 -15.40 -1.30 0.98
C ASN A 175 -13.89 -1.48 1.30
N LEU A 176 -13.53 -2.37 2.22
CA LEU A 176 -12.13 -2.71 2.49
C LEU A 176 -11.40 -3.23 1.25
N CYS A 177 -12.07 -4.06 0.43
CA CYS A 177 -11.51 -4.50 -0.85
C CYS A 177 -11.27 -3.32 -1.80
N THR A 178 -12.22 -2.39 -1.88
CA THR A 178 -12.12 -1.17 -2.71
C THR A 178 -10.95 -0.30 -2.28
N LEU A 179 -10.85 0.01 -0.99
CA LEU A 179 -9.74 0.78 -0.41
C LEU A 179 -8.39 0.15 -0.76
N PHE A 180 -8.27 -1.16 -0.54
CA PHE A 180 -7.06 -1.91 -0.88
C PHE A 180 -6.74 -1.85 -2.38
N LEU A 181 -7.72 -2.07 -3.26
CA LEU A 181 -7.50 -2.04 -4.72
C LEU A 181 -7.17 -0.63 -5.24
N CYS A 182 -7.75 0.42 -4.69
CA CYS A 182 -7.34 1.80 -4.98
C CYS A 182 -5.90 2.06 -4.54
N GLY A 183 -5.49 1.49 -3.40
CA GLY A 183 -4.09 1.49 -2.96
C GLY A 183 -3.17 0.75 -3.92
N VAL A 184 -3.58 -0.44 -4.39
CA VAL A 184 -2.85 -1.19 -5.43
C VAL A 184 -2.67 -0.32 -6.69
N SER A 185 -3.73 0.29 -7.21
CA SER A 185 -3.66 1.20 -8.36
C SER A 185 -2.70 2.38 -8.11
N THR A 186 -2.66 2.90 -6.89
CA THR A 186 -1.68 3.93 -6.51
C THR A 186 -0.25 3.39 -6.53
N MET A 187 0.00 2.18 -6.02
CA MET A 187 1.32 1.55 -6.09
C MET A 187 1.78 1.31 -7.54
N PHE A 188 0.85 1.03 -8.46
CA PHE A 188 1.14 0.97 -9.89
C PHE A 188 1.66 2.31 -10.41
N LEU A 189 0.98 3.42 -10.09
CA LEU A 189 1.43 4.77 -10.44
C LEU A 189 2.84 5.06 -9.89
N VAL A 190 3.10 4.70 -8.63
CA VAL A 190 4.42 4.89 -8.01
C VAL A 190 5.48 4.04 -8.70
N SER A 191 5.17 2.79 -9.05
CA SER A 191 6.06 1.89 -9.79
C SER A 191 6.44 2.48 -11.16
N SER A 192 5.45 2.95 -11.92
CA SER A 192 5.66 3.62 -13.20
C SER A 192 6.48 4.91 -13.06
N THR A 193 6.20 5.71 -12.03
CA THR A 193 6.95 6.93 -11.72
C THR A 193 8.43 6.62 -11.45
N CYS A 194 8.73 5.47 -10.83
CA CYS A 194 10.09 5.04 -10.51
C CYS A 194 10.79 4.28 -11.64
N GLY A 195 10.20 4.19 -12.84
CA GLY A 195 10.79 3.45 -13.96
C GLY A 195 10.76 1.94 -13.76
N SER A 196 9.70 1.43 -13.13
CA SER A 196 9.39 0.00 -12.94
C SER A 196 10.49 -0.78 -12.20
N PRO A 197 10.70 -0.53 -10.89
CA PRO A 197 11.67 -1.29 -10.08
C PRO A 197 11.36 -2.80 -10.00
N ILE A 198 10.08 -3.16 -10.17
CA ILE A 198 9.57 -4.52 -10.06
C ILE A 198 8.94 -4.91 -11.40
N PRO A 199 9.21 -6.11 -11.93
CA PRO A 199 8.55 -6.59 -13.13
C PRO A 199 7.02 -6.61 -12.99
N ILE A 200 6.33 -6.19 -14.06
CA ILE A 200 4.88 -6.00 -14.06
C ILE A 200 4.09 -7.25 -13.63
N ILE A 201 4.60 -8.45 -13.95
CA ILE A 201 3.97 -9.72 -13.58
C ILE A 201 3.82 -9.91 -12.06
N HIS A 202 4.72 -9.33 -11.26
CA HIS A 202 4.71 -9.48 -9.81
C HIS A 202 3.81 -8.47 -9.09
N ILE A 203 3.50 -7.34 -9.74
CA ILE A 203 2.67 -6.29 -9.12
C ILE A 203 1.18 -6.51 -9.36
N MET A 204 0.81 -7.44 -10.23
CA MET A 204 -0.58 -7.72 -10.60
C MET A 204 -1.43 -8.22 -9.41
N PRO A 205 -2.63 -7.64 -9.18
CA PRO A 205 -3.41 -7.91 -7.97
C PRO A 205 -3.80 -9.38 -7.78
N TRP A 206 -4.05 -10.12 -8.86
CA TRP A 206 -4.44 -11.54 -8.77
C TRP A 206 -3.35 -12.43 -8.13
N ARG A 207 -2.08 -11.98 -8.11
CA ARG A 207 -0.97 -12.68 -7.44
C ARG A 207 -1.20 -12.83 -5.93
N TYR A 208 -1.79 -11.83 -5.28
CA TYR A 208 -1.87 -11.74 -3.82
C TYR A 208 -3.26 -11.43 -3.28
N PHE A 209 -4.21 -11.05 -4.13
CA PHE A 209 -5.57 -10.68 -3.72
C PHE A 209 -6.65 -11.44 -4.51
N ASP A 210 -7.73 -11.81 -3.83
CA ASP A 210 -8.98 -12.30 -4.42
C ASP A 210 -10.14 -11.87 -3.50
N GLY A 211 -11.08 -11.08 -4.01
CA GLY A 211 -12.14 -10.49 -3.19
C GLY A 211 -13.10 -11.53 -2.59
N LYS A 212 -13.39 -12.62 -3.30
CA LYS A 212 -14.25 -13.70 -2.81
C LYS A 212 -13.56 -14.47 -1.69
N LEU A 213 -12.26 -14.74 -1.84
CA LEU A 213 -11.44 -15.37 -0.80
C LEU A 213 -11.29 -14.48 0.42
N PHE A 214 -10.98 -13.20 0.24
CA PHE A 214 -10.87 -12.25 1.34
C PHE A 214 -12.14 -12.22 2.19
N HIS A 215 -13.29 -12.06 1.53
CA HIS A 215 -14.59 -12.01 2.19
C HIS A 215 -14.87 -13.30 2.98
N HIS A 216 -14.62 -14.45 2.35
CA HIS A 216 -14.78 -15.75 3.00
C HIS A 216 -13.90 -15.89 4.25
N LEU A 217 -12.63 -15.51 4.15
CA LEU A 217 -11.69 -15.58 5.27
C LEU A 217 -12.02 -14.58 6.38
N LEU A 218 -12.46 -13.37 6.02
CA LEU A 218 -12.86 -12.36 7.00
C LEU A 218 -14.05 -12.82 7.84
N ASN A 219 -15.08 -13.37 7.19
CA ASN A 219 -16.24 -13.92 7.89
C ASN A 219 -15.86 -15.07 8.83
N LYS A 220 -14.96 -15.96 8.39
CA LYS A 220 -14.43 -17.03 9.25
C LYS A 220 -13.64 -16.46 10.43
N ALA A 221 -12.76 -15.50 10.18
CA ALA A 221 -11.89 -14.90 11.19
C ALA A 221 -12.68 -14.16 12.28
N ARG A 222 -13.79 -13.51 11.92
CA ARG A 222 -14.68 -12.85 12.91
C ARG A 222 -15.33 -13.83 13.88
N ILE A 223 -15.64 -15.06 13.44
CA ILE A 223 -16.20 -16.11 14.29
C ILE A 223 -15.09 -16.79 15.10
N LYS A 224 -14.00 -17.16 14.41
CA LYS A 224 -12.85 -17.85 15.00
C LYS A 224 -11.55 -17.24 14.45
N PRO A 225 -10.98 -16.27 15.17
CA PRO A 225 -9.76 -15.62 14.71
C PRO A 225 -8.55 -16.49 15.05
N SER A 226 -8.24 -17.43 14.15
CA SER A 226 -7.10 -18.35 14.28
C SER A 226 -6.14 -18.23 13.09
N VAL A 227 -4.85 -18.05 13.36
CA VAL A 227 -3.76 -18.06 12.38
C VAL A 227 -3.71 -19.40 11.68
N ASN A 228 -3.83 -20.51 12.42
CA ASN A 228 -3.82 -21.84 11.83
C ASN A 228 -4.98 -22.03 10.85
N GLU A 229 -6.19 -21.61 11.20
CA GLU A 229 -7.33 -21.71 10.28
C GLU A 229 -7.16 -20.83 9.04
N LEU A 230 -6.72 -19.57 9.23
CA LEU A 230 -6.40 -18.66 8.13
C LEU A 230 -5.33 -19.23 7.19
N CYS A 231 -4.37 -19.99 7.72
CA CYS A 231 -3.27 -20.60 6.99
C CYS A 231 -3.54 -22.06 6.56
N LYS A 232 -4.80 -22.52 6.57
CA LYS A 232 -5.19 -23.91 6.21
C LYS A 232 -4.46 -24.99 7.02
N ASN A 233 -4.07 -24.70 8.26
CA ASN A 233 -3.25 -25.54 9.15
C ASN A 233 -1.91 -25.97 8.55
N GLN A 234 -1.40 -25.22 7.56
CA GLN A 234 -0.13 -25.52 6.91
C GLN A 234 1.02 -24.79 7.61
N ARG A 235 1.88 -25.55 8.30
CA ARG A 235 3.03 -25.00 9.04
C ARG A 235 3.92 -24.08 8.20
N THR A 236 4.12 -24.40 6.92
CA THR A 236 4.92 -23.58 5.99
C THR A 236 4.24 -22.24 5.70
N THR A 237 2.92 -22.21 5.55
CA THR A 237 2.12 -21.01 5.33
C THR A 237 2.06 -20.16 6.59
N VAL A 238 1.90 -20.77 7.77
CA VAL A 238 1.96 -20.08 9.07
C VAL A 238 3.30 -19.36 9.27
N LYS A 239 4.43 -20.00 8.98
CA LYS A 239 5.75 -19.35 9.04
C LYS A 239 5.85 -18.15 8.10
N LYS A 240 5.35 -18.27 6.87
CA LYS A 240 5.32 -17.16 5.90
C LYS A 240 4.38 -16.03 6.36
N PHE A 241 3.27 -16.37 7.00
CA PHE A 241 2.32 -15.43 7.56
C PHE A 241 2.98 -14.53 8.59
N TYR A 242 3.64 -15.09 9.60
CA TYR A 242 4.33 -14.29 10.62
C TYR A 242 5.43 -13.41 10.02
N LYS A 243 6.23 -13.94 9.08
CA LYS A 243 7.26 -13.16 8.39
C LYS A 243 6.65 -11.97 7.64
N LEU A 244 5.58 -12.20 6.86
CA LEU A 244 4.95 -11.14 6.08
C LEU A 244 4.24 -10.13 6.99
N LEU A 245 3.48 -10.58 8.00
CA LEU A 245 2.80 -9.72 8.96
C LEU A 245 3.78 -8.78 9.67
N ARG A 246 4.93 -9.31 10.12
CA ARG A 246 5.99 -8.52 10.77
C ARG A 246 6.53 -7.42 9.86
N VAL A 247 6.68 -7.70 8.56
CA VAL A 247 7.13 -6.68 7.60
C VAL A 247 6.06 -5.62 7.39
N VAL A 248 4.81 -6.04 7.11
CA VAL A 248 3.67 -5.14 6.85
C VAL A 248 3.44 -4.15 7.98
N THR A 249 3.58 -4.62 9.22
CA THR A 249 3.27 -3.86 10.43
C THR A 249 4.48 -3.17 11.06
N SER A 250 5.67 -3.32 10.48
CA SER A 250 6.90 -2.77 11.06
C SER A 250 6.83 -1.25 11.28
N ASN A 251 7.29 -0.80 12.45
CA ASN A 251 7.25 0.60 12.91
C ASN A 251 5.85 1.25 12.89
N SER A 252 4.78 0.46 12.94
CA SER A 252 3.41 0.98 12.97
C SER A 252 2.75 0.73 14.32
N SER A 253 1.53 1.24 14.51
CA SER A 253 0.71 0.94 15.70
C SER A 253 0.41 -0.56 15.86
N TYR A 254 0.57 -1.36 14.80
CA TYR A 254 0.33 -2.80 14.80
C TYR A 254 1.61 -3.63 14.80
N ASP A 255 2.77 -3.02 15.06
CA ASP A 255 4.06 -3.72 15.10
C ASP A 255 3.96 -4.98 15.98
N VAL A 256 4.36 -6.13 15.43
CA VAL A 256 4.19 -7.44 16.08
C VAL A 256 4.84 -7.50 17.46
N ASP A 257 5.91 -6.74 17.70
CA ASP A 257 6.61 -6.74 18.98
C ASP A 257 5.90 -5.85 20.02
N GLN A 258 5.10 -4.87 19.59
CA GLN A 258 4.50 -3.86 20.46
C GLN A 258 2.99 -4.07 20.65
N TYR A 259 2.28 -4.48 19.60
CA TYR A 259 0.83 -4.63 19.60
C TYR A 259 0.41 -6.01 20.16
N PRO A 260 -0.61 -6.09 21.03
CA PRO A 260 -1.04 -7.33 21.68
C PRO A 260 -1.87 -8.21 20.74
N TRP A 261 -1.23 -8.78 19.71
CA TRP A 261 -1.88 -9.63 18.71
C TRP A 261 -2.62 -10.85 19.25
N GLY A 262 -2.23 -11.36 20.44
CA GLY A 262 -2.96 -12.44 21.13
C GLY A 262 -4.40 -12.07 21.50
N ASN A 263 -4.73 -10.78 21.59
CA ASN A 263 -6.11 -10.31 21.79
C ASN A 263 -6.94 -10.34 20.49
N VAL A 264 -6.27 -10.37 19.34
CA VAL A 264 -6.90 -10.38 18.02
C VAL A 264 -6.98 -11.79 17.46
N LEU A 265 -5.92 -12.59 17.61
CA LEU A 265 -5.78 -13.94 17.07
C LEU A 265 -5.49 -14.91 18.21
N LYS A 266 -6.38 -15.90 18.41
CA LYS A 266 -6.40 -16.78 19.60
C LYS A 266 -5.15 -17.66 19.75
N ASP A 267 -4.54 -18.05 18.64
CA ASP A 267 -3.38 -18.92 18.54
C ASP A 267 -2.16 -18.17 17.99
N PHE A 268 -2.07 -16.87 18.29
CA PHE A 268 -0.94 -16.05 17.89
C PHE A 268 0.32 -16.42 18.67
N GLU A 269 1.35 -16.81 17.93
CA GLU A 269 2.69 -17.13 18.43
C GLU A 269 3.62 -15.95 18.07
N ARG A 270 4.41 -15.49 19.03
CA ARG A 270 5.41 -14.43 18.82
C ARG A 270 6.67 -14.95 18.14
#